data_AF-H8Z8R5-F1
#
_entry.id   AF-H8Z8R5-F1
#
_cell.length_a   1.000
_cell.length_b   1.000
_cell.length_c   1.000
_cell.angle_alpha   90.00
_cell.angle_beta   90.00
_cell.angle_gamma   90.00
#
_symmetry.space_group_name_H-M   'P 1'
#
loop_
_entity.id
_entity.type
_entity.pdbx_description
1 polymer ?
#
loop_
_entity_poly.entity_id
_entity_poly.type
_entity_poly.pdbx_seq_one_letter_code
_entity_poly.pdbx_strand_id
1 'polypeptide(L)'
;MSWVWRPLIAMKKKEQPIVTHFVAVILGLMVVFYLALVFLGGVDYAAGLELVLYVLTGLAAVMIFGLSLATLRKNDIRKIFILYDVQDARFVAKLYEALKIAPFRVLWDKKEVQVGDNVEDKLKELFDSSSDIIFVISHQSIAANWANPAIAKAVQKNKRIFPVLLDDAEPPEALQGIKAADFRLSFDDGYFSLREALQTRREEAPPPSASANVAPNAPPSAGTD
;
A
#
# COMPACT_ATOMS: atom_id res chain seq x y z
N MET A 1 7.43 20.46 -29.84
CA MET A 1 7.94 20.73 -28.48
C MET A 1 8.39 19.42 -27.87
N SER A 2 9.70 19.17 -27.87
CA SER A 2 10.31 17.97 -27.30
C SER A 2 10.43 18.12 -25.79
N TRP A 3 9.83 17.18 -25.05
CA TRP A 3 9.88 17.12 -23.59
C TRP A 3 11.04 16.21 -23.18
N VAL A 4 12.15 16.79 -22.74
CA VAL A 4 13.24 16.08 -22.06
C VAL A 4 13.14 16.45 -20.58
N TRP A 5 12.68 15.52 -19.74
CA TRP A 5 12.72 15.68 -18.29
C TRP A 5 14.01 15.10 -17.74
N ARG A 6 14.80 15.94 -17.06
CA ARG A 6 15.87 15.51 -16.14
C ARG A 6 15.23 15.15 -14.79
N PRO A 7 15.52 13.98 -14.20
CA PRO A 7 15.17 13.75 -12.81
C PRO A 7 16.11 14.57 -11.91
N LEU A 8 15.57 15.57 -11.22
CA LEU A 8 16.20 16.10 -10.02
C LEU A 8 16.14 14.99 -8.96
N ILE A 9 17.23 14.24 -8.83
CA ILE A 9 17.49 13.38 -7.68
C ILE A 9 17.64 14.32 -6.48
N ALA A 10 16.52 14.61 -5.82
CA ALA A 10 16.53 15.13 -4.47
C ALA A 10 17.09 14.00 -3.59
N MET A 11 18.41 14.02 -3.35
CA MET A 11 19.01 13.27 -2.26
C MET A 11 18.35 13.76 -0.97
N LYS A 12 17.32 13.03 -0.52
CA LYS A 12 16.81 13.15 0.83
C LYS A 12 17.94 12.73 1.76
N LYS A 13 18.74 13.70 2.21
CA LYS A 13 19.73 13.51 3.26
C LYS A 13 18.95 12.90 4.42
N LYS A 14 19.22 11.63 4.72
CA LYS A 14 18.67 10.94 5.87
C LYS A 14 19.26 11.64 7.07
N GLU A 15 18.60 12.69 7.54
CA GLU A 15 18.91 13.34 8.81
C GLU A 15 18.69 12.28 9.89
N GLN A 16 19.77 11.57 10.22
CA GLN A 16 19.85 10.79 11.45
C GLN A 16 19.47 11.78 12.55
N PRO A 17 18.40 11.53 13.33
CA PRO A 17 17.96 12.51 14.30
C PRO A 17 19.11 12.71 15.28
N ILE A 18 19.60 13.95 15.36
CA ILE A 18 20.73 14.38 16.18
C ILE A 18 20.62 13.80 17.61
N VAL A 19 19.38 13.69 18.10
CA VAL A 19 18.96 13.09 19.37
C VAL A 19 19.53 11.67 19.60
N THR A 20 19.58 10.82 18.57
CA THR A 20 20.00 9.41 18.72
C THR A 20 21.48 9.28 19.09
N HIS A 21 22.34 10.15 18.55
CA HIS A 21 23.77 10.15 18.88
C HIS A 21 24.02 10.70 20.29
N PHE A 22 23.30 11.76 20.69
CA PHE A 22 23.40 12.30 22.04
C PHE A 22 22.97 11.28 23.11
N VAL A 23 21.89 10.54 22.89
CA VAL A 23 21.44 9.49 23.82
C VAL A 23 22.47 8.37 23.96
N ALA A 24 23.07 7.92 22.84
CA ALA A 24 24.10 6.88 22.87
C ALA A 24 25.37 7.33 23.63
N VAL A 25 25.78 8.59 23.46
CA VAL A 25 26.94 9.16 24.16
C VAL A 25 26.67 9.29 25.67
N ILE A 26 25.48 9.75 26.06
CA ILE A 26 25.11 9.87 27.49
C ILE A 26 25.05 8.50 28.16
N LEU A 27 24.48 7.48 27.50
CA LEU A 27 24.47 6.10 28.01
C LEU A 27 25.89 5.55 28.17
N GLY A 28 26.75 5.77 27.18
CA GLY A 28 28.17 5.38 27.25
C GLY A 28 28.89 6.02 28.44
N LEU A 29 28.68 7.32 28.65
CA LEU A 29 29.27 8.05 29.79
C LEU A 29 28.72 7.57 31.14
N MET A 30 27.43 7.26 31.23
CA MET A 30 26.83 6.70 32.44
C MET A 30 27.43 5.33 32.80
N VAL A 31 27.65 4.46 31.81
CA VAL A 31 28.27 3.15 32.02
C VAL A 31 29.72 3.30 32.48
N VAL A 32 30.49 4.19 31.85
CA VAL A 32 31.88 4.47 32.25
C VAL A 32 31.95 5.07 33.66
N PHE A 33 31.06 5.99 33.99
CA PHE A 33 30.99 6.59 35.33
C PHE A 33 30.61 5.57 36.41
N TYR A 34 29.68 4.65 36.11
CA TYR A 34 29.32 3.56 37.00
C TYR A 34 30.49 2.59 37.25
N LEU A 35 31.20 2.19 36.19
CA LEU A 35 32.40 1.36 36.30
C LEU A 35 33.50 2.04 37.13
N ALA A 36 33.67 3.36 36.97
CA ALA A 36 34.61 4.14 37.77
C ALA A 36 34.22 4.19 39.25
N LEU A 37 32.94 4.39 39.57
CA LEU A 37 32.45 4.37 40.96
C LEU A 37 32.63 3.00 41.62
N VAL A 38 32.39 1.91 40.88
CA VAL A 38 32.62 0.54 41.37
C VAL A 38 34.11 0.29 41.61
N PHE A 39 34.97 0.72 40.68
CA PHE A 39 36.43 0.60 40.80
C PHE A 39 37.00 1.42 41.97
N LEU A 40 36.50 2.63 42.20
CA LEU A 40 36.92 3.51 43.29
C LEU A 40 36.33 3.10 44.66
N GLY A 41 35.15 2.50 44.67
CA GLY A 41 34.41 2.17 45.90
C GLY A 41 34.70 0.80 46.50
N GLY A 42 35.46 -0.07 45.82
CA GLY A 42 35.74 -1.44 46.28
C GLY A 42 34.48 -2.31 46.40
N VAL A 43 33.42 -1.95 45.67
CA VAL A 43 32.11 -2.61 45.73
C VAL A 43 32.20 -3.96 45.04
N ASP A 44 31.54 -4.99 45.60
CA ASP A 44 31.52 -6.33 45.03
C ASP A 44 30.94 -6.29 43.59
N TYR A 45 31.81 -6.60 42.62
CA TYR A 45 31.54 -6.50 41.19
C TYR A 45 30.37 -7.39 40.76
N ALA A 46 30.09 -8.46 41.50
CA ALA A 46 28.99 -9.38 41.20
C ALA A 46 27.62 -8.70 41.34
N ALA A 47 27.40 -7.95 42.42
CA ALA A 47 26.13 -7.25 42.67
C ALA A 47 25.92 -6.06 41.72
N GLY A 48 27.00 -5.38 41.34
CA GLY A 48 26.92 -4.26 40.42
C GLY A 48 26.60 -4.71 38.98
N LEU A 49 27.12 -5.85 38.56
CA LEU A 49 26.92 -6.39 37.22
C LEU A 49 25.47 -6.85 36.98
N GLU A 50 24.84 -7.49 37.98
CA GLU A 50 23.42 -7.86 37.93
C GLU A 50 22.52 -6.64 37.67
N LEU A 51 22.73 -5.55 38.41
CA LEU A 51 21.94 -4.32 38.26
C LEU A 51 22.06 -3.73 36.85
N VAL A 52 23.27 -3.71 36.28
CA VAL A 52 23.50 -3.22 34.92
C VAL A 52 22.79 -4.10 33.89
N LEU A 53 22.81 -5.42 34.04
CA LEU A 53 22.10 -6.34 33.15
C LEU A 53 20.58 -6.15 33.20
N TYR A 54 19.99 -5.96 34.39
CA TYR A 54 18.56 -5.67 34.51
C TYR A 54 18.16 -4.34 33.87
N VAL A 55 19.00 -3.31 33.99
CA VAL A 55 18.75 -2.01 33.33
C VAL A 55 18.86 -2.13 31.80
N LEU A 56 19.88 -2.83 31.29
CA LEU A 56 20.05 -3.03 29.85
C LEU A 56 18.91 -3.84 29.23
N THR A 57 18.47 -4.91 29.90
CA THR A 57 17.32 -5.73 29.46
C THR A 57 16.02 -4.93 29.51
N GLY A 58 15.80 -4.11 30.54
CA GLY A 58 14.65 -3.21 30.63
C GLY A 58 14.63 -2.16 29.52
N LEU A 59 15.77 -1.53 29.23
CA LEU A 59 15.89 -0.55 28.14
C LEU A 59 15.68 -1.19 26.76
N ALA A 60 16.24 -2.39 26.54
CA ALA A 60 16.01 -3.14 25.31
C ALA A 60 14.52 -3.50 25.15
N ALA A 61 13.85 -3.94 26.21
CA ALA A 61 12.42 -4.25 26.18
C ALA A 61 11.56 -3.02 25.85
N VAL A 62 11.87 -1.84 26.42
CA VAL A 62 11.19 -0.58 26.10
C VAL A 62 11.42 -0.18 24.64
N MET A 63 12.63 -0.38 24.11
CA MET A 63 12.96 -0.04 22.72
C MET A 63 12.25 -0.98 21.73
N ILE A 64 12.21 -2.29 22.03
CA ILE A 64 11.47 -3.30 21.26
C ILE A 64 9.96 -3.02 21.32
N PHE A 65 9.42 -2.69 22.49
CA PHE A 65 8.01 -2.35 22.66
C PHE A 65 7.65 -1.04 21.93
N GLY A 66 8.51 -0.03 21.98
CA GLY A 66 8.34 1.22 21.23
C GLY A 66 8.40 1.03 19.71
N LEU A 67 9.32 0.20 19.21
CA LEU A 67 9.37 -0.20 17.80
C LEU A 67 8.13 -0.98 17.39
N SER A 68 7.66 -1.91 18.24
CA SER A 68 6.45 -2.72 18.00
C SER A 68 5.17 -1.87 18.00
N LEU A 69 5.09 -0.86 18.88
CA LEU A 69 4.01 0.13 18.88
C LEU A 69 4.06 1.03 17.63
N ALA A 70 5.25 1.43 17.18
CA ALA A 70 5.41 2.19 15.92
C ALA A 70 5.09 1.36 14.67
N THR A 71 5.16 0.03 14.78
CA THR A 71 4.69 -0.93 13.76
C THR A 71 3.26 -1.41 13.98
N LEU A 72 2.52 -0.90 14.98
CA LEU A 72 1.07 -1.04 15.03
C LEU A 72 0.48 -0.26 13.86
N ARG A 73 0.44 -0.99 12.75
CA ARG A 73 -0.13 -0.68 11.47
C ARG A 73 -1.42 0.09 11.71
N LYS A 74 -1.35 1.39 11.46
CA LYS A 74 -2.52 2.26 11.32
C LYS A 74 -3.55 1.47 10.53
N ASN A 75 -4.65 1.07 11.18
CA ASN A 75 -5.79 0.45 10.50
C ASN A 75 -6.46 1.58 9.69
N ASP A 76 -5.77 2.05 8.66
CA ASP A 76 -6.32 3.00 7.72
C ASP A 76 -7.46 2.26 7.01
N ILE A 77 -8.68 2.77 7.21
CA ILE A 77 -9.86 2.30 6.48
C ILE A 77 -9.51 2.31 5.00
N ARG A 78 -9.63 1.16 4.37
CA ARG A 78 -9.33 1.01 2.93
C ARG A 78 -10.17 2.01 2.15
N LYS A 79 -9.51 2.84 1.33
CA LYS A 79 -10.17 3.83 0.48
C LYS A 79 -10.18 3.33 -0.96
N ILE A 80 -11.36 3.31 -1.57
CA ILE A 80 -11.57 2.90 -2.95
C ILE A 80 -12.07 4.12 -3.72
N PHE A 81 -11.35 4.54 -4.77
CA PHE A 81 -11.77 5.65 -5.61
C PHE A 81 -12.49 5.15 -6.85
N ILE A 82 -13.62 5.76 -7.21
CA ILE A 82 -14.34 5.46 -8.45
C ILE A 82 -13.82 6.39 -9.55
N LEU A 83 -13.20 5.80 -10.56
CA LEU A 83 -12.73 6.47 -11.77
C LEU A 83 -13.73 6.17 -12.91
N TYR A 84 -14.34 7.20 -13.47
CA TYR A 84 -15.44 7.10 -14.42
C TYR A 84 -15.51 8.33 -15.32
N ASP A 85 -16.22 8.23 -16.45
CA ASP A 85 -16.54 9.40 -17.27
C ASP A 85 -17.77 10.15 -16.73
N VAL A 86 -17.83 11.47 -16.90
CA VAL A 86 -18.95 12.30 -16.41
C VAL A 86 -20.31 11.81 -16.93
N GLN A 87 -20.35 11.22 -18.13
CA GLN A 87 -21.60 10.65 -18.68
C GLN A 87 -22.12 9.45 -17.91
N ASP A 88 -21.25 8.74 -17.19
CA ASP A 88 -21.60 7.56 -16.38
C ASP A 88 -22.03 7.92 -14.94
N ALA A 89 -22.09 9.22 -14.60
CA ALA A 89 -22.36 9.70 -13.25
C ALA A 89 -23.67 9.16 -12.65
N ARG A 90 -24.69 8.89 -13.48
CA ARG A 90 -25.96 8.31 -13.03
C ARG A 90 -25.79 6.87 -12.53
N PHE A 91 -25.02 6.06 -13.25
CA PHE A 91 -24.69 4.70 -12.84
C PHE A 91 -23.82 4.73 -11.57
N VAL A 92 -22.79 5.58 -11.56
CA VAL A 92 -21.88 5.72 -10.42
C VAL A 92 -22.61 6.17 -9.15
N ALA A 93 -23.60 7.06 -9.24
CA ALA A 93 -24.42 7.43 -8.10
C ALA A 93 -25.18 6.21 -7.52
N LYS A 94 -25.76 5.37 -8.37
CA LYS A 94 -26.45 4.13 -7.94
C LYS A 94 -25.46 3.14 -7.30
N LEU A 95 -24.28 2.97 -7.90
CA LEU A 95 -23.23 2.09 -7.39
C LEU A 95 -22.69 2.57 -6.04
N TYR A 96 -22.45 3.87 -5.90
CA TYR A 96 -21.96 4.50 -4.67
C TYR A 96 -22.90 4.24 -3.50
N GLU A 97 -24.20 4.46 -3.67
CA GLU A 97 -25.19 4.20 -2.62
C GLU A 97 -25.23 2.71 -2.24
N ALA A 98 -25.11 1.80 -3.22
CA ALA A 98 -25.08 0.37 -2.96
C ALA A 98 -23.81 -0.08 -2.19
N LEU A 99 -22.68 0.59 -2.39
CA LEU A 99 -21.40 0.27 -1.73
C LEU A 99 -21.21 0.95 -0.37
N LYS A 100 -22.13 1.82 0.07
CA LYS A 100 -22.01 2.64 1.28
C LYS A 100 -21.98 1.83 2.59
N ILE A 101 -22.55 0.62 2.60
CA ILE A 101 -22.69 -0.23 3.80
C ILE A 101 -21.46 -1.15 3.99
N ALA A 102 -20.39 -0.96 3.22
CA ALA A 102 -19.23 -1.85 3.22
C ALA A 102 -18.15 -1.47 4.28
N PRO A 103 -17.23 -2.40 4.64
CA PRO A 103 -16.13 -2.15 5.59
C PRO A 103 -14.98 -1.28 5.02
N PHE A 104 -15.25 -0.52 3.96
CA PHE A 104 -14.30 0.33 3.24
C PHE A 104 -14.95 1.66 2.89
N ARG A 105 -14.13 2.70 2.71
CA ARG A 105 -14.60 4.04 2.33
C ARG A 105 -14.53 4.18 0.81
N VAL A 106 -15.69 4.37 0.18
CA VAL A 106 -15.78 4.71 -1.23
C VAL A 106 -15.61 6.23 -1.39
N LEU A 107 -14.67 6.64 -2.23
CA LEU A 107 -14.41 8.03 -2.60
C LEU A 107 -15.06 8.29 -3.96
N TRP A 108 -16.04 9.18 -3.96
CA TRP A 108 -16.71 9.66 -5.17
C TRP A 108 -16.48 11.17 -5.28
N ASP A 109 -15.83 11.58 -6.37
CA ASP A 109 -15.45 12.97 -6.64
C ASP A 109 -16.60 13.98 -6.42
N LYS A 110 -17.82 13.68 -6.88
CA LYS A 110 -18.99 14.56 -6.73
C LYS A 110 -19.39 14.82 -5.27
N LYS A 111 -18.98 13.95 -4.34
CA LYS A 111 -19.22 14.12 -2.89
C LYS A 111 -18.01 14.67 -2.15
N GLU A 112 -16.82 14.46 -2.67
CA GLU A 112 -15.55 14.81 -2.01
C GLU A 112 -14.98 16.16 -2.46
N VAL A 113 -15.32 16.62 -3.66
CA VAL A 113 -14.93 17.93 -4.20
C VAL A 113 -15.97 18.98 -3.77
N GLN A 114 -15.52 20.06 -3.13
CA GLN A 114 -16.36 21.13 -2.62
C GLN A 114 -16.30 22.39 -3.50
N VAL A 115 -17.29 23.27 -3.33
CA VAL A 115 -17.29 24.58 -4.01
C VAL A 115 -16.10 25.39 -3.51
N GLY A 116 -15.23 25.81 -4.44
CA GLY A 116 -13.98 26.52 -4.14
C GLY A 116 -12.73 25.64 -4.26
N ASP A 117 -12.87 24.32 -4.39
CA ASP A 117 -11.74 23.44 -4.63
C ASP A 117 -11.23 23.54 -6.07
N ASN A 118 -9.92 23.38 -6.25
CA ASN A 118 -9.37 23.04 -7.55
C ASN A 118 -9.70 21.56 -7.85
N VAL A 119 -10.56 21.34 -8.84
CA VAL A 119 -11.07 20.02 -9.21
C VAL A 119 -9.93 19.05 -9.57
N GLU A 120 -8.93 19.50 -10.32
CA GLU A 120 -7.83 18.66 -10.79
C GLU A 120 -6.93 18.21 -9.63
N ASP A 121 -6.57 19.15 -8.76
CA ASP A 121 -5.76 18.85 -7.57
C ASP A 121 -6.50 17.91 -6.62
N LYS A 122 -7.81 18.12 -6.44
CA LYS A 122 -8.63 17.28 -5.57
C LYS A 122 -8.80 15.87 -6.13
N LEU A 123 -9.05 15.72 -7.44
CA LEU A 123 -9.09 14.42 -8.10
C LEU A 123 -7.76 13.68 -7.95
N LYS A 124 -6.64 14.38 -8.09
CA LYS A 124 -5.31 13.81 -7.87
C LYS A 124 -5.11 13.36 -6.42
N GLU A 125 -5.57 14.14 -5.44
CA GLU A 125 -5.54 13.76 -4.02
C GLU A 125 -6.37 12.50 -3.74
N LEU A 126 -7.59 12.42 -4.28
CA LEU A 126 -8.48 11.26 -4.14
C LEU A 126 -7.88 10.01 -4.80
N PHE A 127 -7.32 10.17 -5.99
CA PHE A 127 -6.62 9.11 -6.69
C PHE A 127 -5.38 8.66 -5.91
N ASP A 128 -4.56 9.58 -5.39
CA ASP A 128 -3.32 9.22 -4.69
C ASP A 128 -3.58 8.60 -3.32
N SER A 129 -4.61 9.07 -2.60
CA SER A 129 -4.97 8.60 -1.25
C SER A 129 -5.74 7.27 -1.19
N SER A 130 -6.24 6.76 -2.34
CA SER A 130 -6.90 5.46 -2.43
C SER A 130 -5.90 4.32 -2.64
N SER A 131 -6.17 3.14 -2.08
CA SER A 131 -5.36 1.93 -2.38
C SER A 131 -5.90 1.18 -3.59
N ASP A 132 -7.19 1.33 -3.82
CA ASP A 132 -7.99 0.53 -4.74
C ASP A 132 -8.77 1.50 -5.66
N ILE A 133 -8.90 1.14 -6.93
CA ILE A 133 -9.59 1.92 -7.96
C ILE A 133 -10.68 1.05 -8.54
N ILE A 134 -11.92 1.54 -8.55
CA ILE A 134 -12.98 1.01 -9.41
C ILE A 134 -12.89 1.78 -10.72
N PHE A 135 -12.62 1.11 -11.83
CA PHE A 135 -12.58 1.75 -13.14
C PHE A 135 -13.85 1.37 -13.92
N VAL A 136 -14.72 2.35 -14.16
CA VAL A 136 -15.94 2.17 -14.96
C VAL A 136 -15.57 2.21 -16.43
N ILE A 137 -15.76 1.08 -17.11
CA ILE A 137 -15.54 0.88 -18.53
C ILE A 137 -16.88 1.10 -19.24
N SER A 138 -16.91 2.19 -20.00
CA SER A 138 -17.93 2.59 -20.96
C SER A 138 -17.27 3.08 -22.25
N HIS A 139 -18.01 3.13 -23.36
CA HIS A 139 -17.55 3.74 -24.63
C HIS A 139 -17.00 5.16 -24.42
N GLN A 140 -17.61 5.92 -23.50
CA GLN A 140 -17.20 7.29 -23.20
C GLN A 140 -15.86 7.31 -22.46
N SER A 141 -15.70 6.45 -21.45
CA SER A 141 -14.46 6.36 -20.67
C SER A 141 -13.27 5.92 -21.53
N ILE A 142 -13.45 4.94 -22.43
CA ILE A 142 -12.35 4.39 -23.24
C ILE A 142 -11.94 5.34 -24.37
N ALA A 143 -12.89 6.14 -24.89
CA ALA A 143 -12.62 7.14 -25.90
C ALA A 143 -11.90 8.38 -25.33
N ALA A 144 -11.91 8.54 -24.01
CA ALA A 144 -11.34 9.71 -23.36
C ALA A 144 -9.81 9.62 -23.25
N ASN A 145 -9.13 10.70 -23.63
CA ASN A 145 -7.66 10.80 -23.63
C ASN A 145 -7.01 10.59 -22.24
N TRP A 146 -7.79 10.73 -21.16
CA TRP A 146 -7.30 10.60 -19.78
C TRP A 146 -7.24 9.15 -19.29
N ALA A 147 -7.97 8.21 -19.90
CA ALA A 147 -8.16 6.86 -19.37
C ALA A 147 -6.85 6.04 -19.33
N ASN A 148 -6.16 5.93 -20.47
CA ASN A 148 -4.91 5.16 -20.56
C ASN A 148 -3.81 5.69 -19.61
N PRO A 149 -3.52 7.01 -19.56
CA PRO A 149 -2.58 7.56 -18.58
C PRO A 149 -2.99 7.30 -17.12
N ALA A 150 -4.28 7.39 -16.79
CA ALA A 150 -4.77 7.16 -15.43
C ALA A 150 -4.60 5.68 -15.00
N ILE A 151 -4.93 4.74 -15.89
CA ILE A 151 -4.73 3.30 -15.65
C ILE A 151 -3.24 2.99 -15.49
N ALA A 152 -2.39 3.48 -16.40
CA ALA A 152 -0.93 3.29 -16.31
C ALA A 152 -0.37 3.81 -14.97
N LYS A 153 -0.85 4.98 -14.52
CA LYS A 153 -0.47 5.55 -13.22
C LYS A 153 -0.96 4.70 -12.05
N ALA A 154 -2.17 4.11 -12.13
CA ALA A 154 -2.69 3.22 -11.10
C ALA A 154 -1.83 1.95 -10.97
N VAL A 155 -1.48 1.34 -12.11
CA VAL A 155 -0.59 0.17 -12.18
C VAL A 155 0.80 0.51 -11.62
N GLN A 156 1.39 1.64 -12.03
CA GLN A 156 2.69 2.10 -11.53
C GLN A 156 2.69 2.30 -10.00
N LYS A 157 1.59 2.79 -9.44
CA LYS A 157 1.42 2.96 -7.99
C LYS A 157 0.98 1.68 -7.26
N ASN A 158 0.99 0.53 -7.94
CA ASN A 158 0.61 -0.78 -7.41
C ASN A 158 -0.79 -0.76 -6.76
N LYS A 159 -1.69 0.08 -7.29
CA LYS A 159 -3.09 0.16 -6.86
C LYS A 159 -3.87 -1.00 -7.46
N ARG A 160 -4.82 -1.55 -6.71
CA ARG A 160 -5.70 -2.62 -7.22
C ARG A 160 -6.77 -2.00 -8.09
N ILE A 161 -6.92 -2.48 -9.33
CA ILE A 161 -7.94 -1.98 -10.25
C ILE A 161 -9.06 -3.02 -10.34
N PHE A 162 -10.30 -2.58 -10.15
CA PHE A 162 -11.52 -3.36 -10.28
C PHE A 162 -12.28 -2.86 -11.51
N PRO A 163 -12.18 -3.56 -12.65
CA PRO A 163 -12.89 -3.17 -13.86
C PRO A 163 -14.40 -3.40 -13.68
N VAL A 164 -15.20 -2.40 -14.02
CA VAL A 164 -16.66 -2.43 -13.99
C VAL A 164 -17.15 -2.16 -15.41
N LEU A 165 -17.75 -3.16 -16.05
CA LEU A 165 -18.19 -3.07 -17.43
C LEU A 165 -19.64 -2.58 -17.49
N LEU A 166 -19.86 -1.39 -18.05
CA LEU A 166 -21.18 -0.75 -18.13
C LEU A 166 -21.87 -0.99 -19.47
N ASP A 167 -21.12 -1.05 -20.56
CA ASP A 167 -21.58 -1.31 -21.92
C ASP A 167 -20.64 -2.30 -22.64
N ASP A 168 -20.82 -2.50 -23.94
CA ASP A 168 -20.03 -3.41 -24.77
C ASP A 168 -18.64 -2.87 -25.17
N ALA A 169 -18.15 -1.80 -24.55
CA ALA A 169 -16.81 -1.30 -24.76
C ALA A 169 -15.72 -2.33 -24.43
N GLU A 170 -14.69 -2.36 -25.27
CA GLU A 170 -13.53 -3.24 -25.04
C GLU A 170 -12.65 -2.69 -23.90
N PRO A 171 -12.24 -3.53 -22.94
CA PRO A 171 -11.32 -3.12 -21.88
C PRO A 171 -9.98 -2.65 -22.46
N PRO A 172 -9.39 -1.57 -21.90
CA PRO A 172 -8.03 -1.15 -22.25
C PRO A 172 -7.02 -2.28 -22.06
N GLU A 173 -5.95 -2.28 -22.87
CA GLU A 173 -4.91 -3.32 -22.91
C GLU A 173 -4.39 -3.70 -21.51
N ALA A 174 -4.14 -2.70 -20.66
CA ALA A 174 -3.65 -2.91 -19.29
C ALA A 174 -4.62 -3.67 -18.36
N LEU A 175 -5.91 -3.75 -18.74
CA LEU A 175 -6.95 -4.48 -18.02
C LEU A 175 -7.35 -5.78 -18.73
N GLN A 176 -6.75 -6.10 -19.87
CA GLN A 176 -6.98 -7.38 -20.54
C GLN A 176 -6.49 -8.52 -19.65
N GLY A 177 -7.33 -9.56 -19.51
CA GLY A 177 -7.08 -10.69 -18.60
C GLY A 177 -7.51 -10.46 -17.14
N ILE A 178 -7.93 -9.25 -16.76
CA ILE A 178 -8.56 -8.99 -15.46
C ILE A 178 -10.06 -9.23 -15.59
N LYS A 179 -10.64 -10.06 -14.70
CA LYS A 179 -12.08 -10.31 -14.67
C LYS A 179 -12.83 -9.02 -14.30
N ALA A 180 -13.68 -8.53 -15.19
CA ALA A 180 -14.56 -7.41 -14.94
C ALA A 180 -15.82 -7.82 -14.19
N ALA A 181 -16.37 -6.92 -13.37
CA ALA A 181 -17.74 -7.00 -12.89
C ALA A 181 -18.67 -6.48 -14.01
N ASP A 182 -19.53 -7.35 -14.53
CA ASP A 182 -20.42 -7.04 -15.66
C ASP A 182 -21.76 -6.49 -15.15
N PHE A 183 -22.10 -5.26 -15.55
CA PHE A 183 -23.35 -4.59 -15.20
C PHE A 183 -24.30 -4.41 -16.39
N ARG A 184 -23.96 -4.97 -17.57
CA ARG A 184 -24.75 -4.78 -18.80
C ARG A 184 -26.14 -5.41 -18.73
N LEU A 185 -26.23 -6.59 -18.10
CA LEU A 185 -27.47 -7.37 -18.03
C LEU A 185 -28.23 -7.15 -16.71
N SER A 186 -27.51 -7.11 -15.59
CA SER A 186 -28.10 -7.10 -14.25
C SER A 186 -27.23 -6.29 -13.30
N PHE A 187 -27.84 -5.30 -12.65
CA PHE A 187 -27.15 -4.48 -11.66
C PHE A 187 -26.76 -5.29 -10.42
N ASP A 188 -27.65 -6.18 -9.98
CA ASP A 188 -27.45 -6.93 -8.74
C ASP A 188 -26.32 -7.95 -8.90
N ASP A 189 -26.26 -8.67 -10.03
CA ASP A 189 -25.19 -9.64 -10.30
C ASP A 189 -23.82 -8.96 -10.38
N GLY A 190 -23.73 -7.84 -11.12
CA GLY A 190 -22.53 -7.02 -11.19
C GLY A 190 -22.12 -6.49 -9.81
N TYR A 191 -23.08 -6.02 -9.02
CA TYR A 191 -22.86 -5.51 -7.67
C TYR A 191 -22.32 -6.60 -6.73
N PHE A 192 -22.92 -7.79 -6.71
CA PHE A 192 -22.48 -8.88 -5.84
C PHE A 192 -21.06 -9.33 -6.17
N SER A 193 -20.77 -9.51 -7.47
CA SER A 193 -19.43 -9.84 -7.97
C SER A 193 -18.38 -8.80 -7.58
N LEU A 194 -18.70 -7.51 -7.77
CA LEU A 194 -17.80 -6.42 -7.40
C LEU A 194 -17.58 -6.35 -5.89
N ARG A 195 -18.66 -6.45 -5.10
CA ARG A 195 -18.60 -6.40 -3.63
C ARG A 195 -17.73 -7.52 -3.08
N GLU A 196 -17.88 -8.75 -3.60
CA GLU A 196 -17.05 -9.89 -3.23
C GLU A 196 -15.57 -9.61 -3.53
N ALA A 197 -15.25 -9.16 -4.74
CA ALA A 197 -13.88 -8.83 -5.13
C ALA A 197 -13.25 -7.73 -4.25
N LEU A 198 -14.04 -6.72 -3.87
CA LEU A 198 -13.61 -5.63 -2.99
C LEU A 198 -13.34 -6.13 -1.57
N GLN A 199 -14.12 -7.07 -1.06
CA GLN A 199 -13.94 -7.65 0.28
C GLN A 199 -12.69 -8.52 0.36
N THR A 200 -12.35 -9.25 -0.69
CA THR A 200 -11.12 -10.05 -0.76
C THR A 200 -9.90 -9.15 -0.55
N ARG A 201 -9.25 -9.32 0.61
CA ARG A 201 -8.03 -8.61 0.98
C ARG A 201 -6.90 -9.20 0.12
N ARG A 202 -5.93 -8.36 -0.26
CA ARG A 202 -4.70 -8.84 -0.90
C ARG A 202 -4.04 -9.82 0.08
N GLU A 203 -4.11 -11.12 -0.19
CA GLU A 203 -3.05 -12.01 0.26
C GLU A 203 -1.80 -11.50 -0.45
N GLU A 204 -0.88 -10.93 0.30
CA GLU A 204 0.43 -10.61 -0.24
C GLU A 204 0.96 -11.92 -0.83
N ALA A 205 1.12 -11.96 -2.15
CA ALA A 205 1.82 -13.05 -2.80
C ALA A 205 3.14 -13.25 -2.03
N PRO A 206 3.48 -14.49 -1.65
CA PRO A 206 4.71 -14.75 -0.93
C PRO A 206 5.87 -14.10 -1.72
N PRO A 207 6.87 -13.52 -1.03
CA PRO A 207 8.06 -13.02 -1.72
C PRO A 207 8.54 -14.12 -2.67
N PRO A 208 9.10 -13.78 -3.85
CA PRO A 208 9.69 -14.76 -4.75
C PRO A 208 10.94 -15.35 -4.09
N SER A 209 10.77 -16.14 -3.04
CA SER A 209 11.80 -16.94 -2.42
C SER A 209 11.82 -18.25 -3.18
N ALA A 210 12.89 -18.41 -3.95
CA ALA A 210 13.59 -19.68 -4.03
C ALA A 210 12.71 -20.92 -4.29
N SER A 211 12.16 -21.03 -5.50
CA SER A 211 11.80 -22.35 -6.04
C SER A 211 11.79 -22.34 -7.56
N ALA A 212 12.96 -22.07 -8.14
CA ALA A 212 13.28 -22.42 -9.53
C ALA A 212 14.71 -22.97 -9.54
N ASN A 213 14.91 -24.11 -8.88
CA ASN A 213 16.02 -25.04 -9.12
C ASN A 213 15.70 -26.36 -8.40
N VAL A 214 14.78 -27.14 -8.97
CA VAL A 214 14.79 -28.60 -8.87
C VAL A 214 14.73 -29.10 -10.31
N ALA A 215 15.72 -29.92 -10.64
CA ALA A 215 16.13 -30.36 -11.97
C ALA A 215 14.99 -31.03 -12.79
N PRO A 216 15.11 -31.06 -14.13
CA PRO A 216 14.24 -31.89 -14.94
C PRO A 216 14.53 -33.38 -14.68
N ASN A 217 13.49 -34.11 -14.30
CA ASN A 217 13.47 -35.56 -14.24
C ASN A 217 13.87 -36.17 -15.60
N ALA A 218 14.70 -37.22 -15.54
CA ALA A 218 15.00 -38.09 -16.67
C ALA A 218 13.71 -38.71 -17.26
N PRO A 219 13.61 -38.88 -18.59
CA PRO A 219 12.55 -39.69 -19.18
C PRO A 219 12.87 -41.20 -19.11
N PRO A 220 11.85 -42.07 -19.01
CA PRO A 220 12.02 -43.52 -19.03
C PRO A 220 12.14 -44.08 -20.46
N SER A 221 13.06 -45.04 -20.60
CA SER A 221 13.11 -46.19 -21.54
C SER A 221 12.88 -45.99 -23.06
N ALA A 222 13.88 -46.38 -23.85
CA ALA A 222 13.69 -47.00 -25.16
C ALA A 222 14.42 -48.35 -25.19
N GLY A 223 13.69 -49.43 -25.45
CA GLY A 223 14.24 -50.75 -25.80
C GLY A 223 14.42 -50.88 -27.32
N THR A 224 15.36 -51.75 -27.70
CA THR A 224 15.74 -52.38 -29.00
C THR A 224 17.26 -52.54 -28.94
N ASP A 225 17.93 -53.70 -28.97
CA ASP A 225 17.62 -55.08 -29.36
C ASP A 225 18.37 -56.08 -28.43
#